data_AF-A0A354HQ49-F1
#
_entry.id   AF-A0A354HQ49-F1
#
_cell.length_a   1.000
_cell.length_b   1.000
_cell.length_c   1.000
_cell.angle_alpha   90.00
_cell.angle_beta   90.00
_cell.angle_gamma   90.00
#
_symmetry.space_group_name_H-M   'P 1'
#
loop_
_entity.id
_entity.type
_entity.pdbx_description
1 polymer ?
#
loop_
_entity_poly.entity_id
_entity_poly.type
_entity_poly.pdbx_seq_one_letter_code
_entity_poly.pdbx_strand_id
1 'polypeptide(L)'
;MQCDMDLYQAGAANGCLAWLLRKGGIFMSDVEAKILQIIAAELKIPINQVTETIKLLDDGNTVPFIARYRKEVTGGLDEEQIFALQQQAGYQRNLY
;
A
#
# COMPACT_ATOMS: atom_id res chain seq x y z
N MET A 1 -22.70 5.90 34.74
CA MET A 1 -21.42 6.15 35.40
C MET A 1 -20.91 4.82 35.90
N GLN A 2 -19.89 4.25 35.27
CA GLN A 2 -18.58 4.04 35.89
C GLN A 2 -17.64 3.46 34.82
N CYS A 3 -16.47 4.09 34.70
CA CYS A 3 -15.29 3.55 34.03
C CYS A 3 -14.77 2.31 34.76
N ASP A 4 -13.92 1.54 34.07
CA ASP A 4 -12.65 0.93 34.54
C ASP A 4 -12.20 0.00 33.38
N MET A 5 -11.20 0.26 32.53
CA MET A 5 -9.80 0.60 32.75
C MET A 5 -9.21 -0.13 33.96
N ASP A 6 -8.90 -1.43 33.79
CA ASP A 6 -7.56 -1.97 34.10
C ASP A 6 -7.48 -3.51 34.02
N LEU A 7 -6.38 -3.98 33.40
CA LEU A 7 -5.67 -5.22 33.69
C LEU A 7 -6.29 -6.58 33.29
N TYR A 8 -5.92 -7.08 32.11
CA TYR A 8 -5.75 -8.52 31.88
C TYR A 8 -4.35 -8.82 31.34
N GLN A 9 -3.37 -8.63 32.21
CA GLN A 9 -2.03 -9.22 32.09
C GLN A 9 -2.13 -10.72 32.39
N ALA A 10 -2.03 -11.55 31.36
CA ALA A 10 -1.68 -12.96 31.50
C ALA A 10 -0.53 -13.27 30.53
N GLY A 11 0.57 -13.76 31.09
CA GLY A 11 1.86 -13.86 30.43
C GLY A 11 1.90 -14.66 29.12
N ALA A 12 2.51 -14.05 28.12
CA ALA A 12 3.20 -14.73 27.02
C ALA A 12 4.43 -13.90 26.63
N ALA A 13 5.39 -13.81 27.56
CA ALA A 13 6.77 -13.46 27.21
C ALA A 13 7.27 -14.54 26.24
N ASN A 14 7.30 -14.19 24.95
CA ASN A 14 7.80 -14.87 23.74
C ASN A 14 6.90 -14.64 22.50
N GLY A 15 5.74 -13.98 22.65
CA GLY A 15 4.81 -13.74 21.53
C GLY A 15 4.96 -12.39 20.79
N CYS A 16 5.61 -11.38 21.38
CA CYS A 16 5.61 -10.03 20.81
C CYS A 16 6.57 -9.88 19.62
N LEU A 17 7.76 -10.50 19.67
CA LEU A 17 8.71 -10.48 18.55
C LEU A 17 8.26 -11.38 17.38
N ALA A 18 7.51 -12.45 17.64
CA ALA A 18 6.94 -13.31 16.60
C ALA A 18 5.75 -12.68 15.87
N TRP A 19 4.99 -11.79 16.53
CA TRP A 19 3.94 -10.99 15.88
C TRP A 19 4.52 -9.95 14.90
N LEU A 20 5.70 -9.39 15.22
CA LEU A 20 6.37 -8.36 14.42
C LEU A 20 6.99 -8.87 13.11
N LEU A 21 7.23 -10.18 12.98
CA LEU A 21 7.78 -10.81 11.77
C LEU A 21 6.73 -11.58 10.94
N ARG A 22 5.45 -11.58 11.35
CA ARG A 22 4.39 -12.42 10.75
C ARG A 22 3.03 -11.73 10.60
N LYS A 23 3.00 -10.41 10.37
CA LYS A 23 1.79 -9.71 9.92
C LYS A 23 1.97 -9.33 8.45
N GLY A 24 1.55 -10.26 7.57
CA GLY A 24 1.37 -10.00 6.14
C GLY A 24 2.49 -10.54 5.26
N GLY A 25 2.59 -11.87 5.12
CA GLY A 25 3.33 -12.47 4.02
C GLY A 25 2.63 -12.14 2.71
N ILE A 26 3.04 -11.05 2.07
CA ILE A 26 2.70 -10.76 0.69
C ILE A 26 3.76 -11.52 -0.12
N PHE A 27 3.43 -12.71 -0.61
CA PHE A 27 4.15 -13.27 -1.75
C PHE A 27 3.82 -12.36 -2.95
N MET A 28 4.49 -11.21 -3.02
CA MET A 28 4.49 -10.36 -4.19
C MET A 28 5.16 -11.18 -5.30
N SER A 29 4.48 -11.41 -6.41
CA SER A 29 5.09 -12.15 -7.52
C SER A 29 6.33 -11.39 -8.01
N ASP A 30 7.35 -12.13 -8.49
CA ASP A 30 8.57 -11.53 -9.03
C ASP A 30 8.26 -10.55 -10.18
N VAL A 31 7.18 -10.80 -10.91
CA VAL A 31 6.68 -9.95 -11.98
C VAL A 31 6.07 -8.65 -11.44
N GLU A 32 5.16 -8.72 -10.46
CA GLU A 32 4.52 -7.51 -9.89
C GLU A 32 5.58 -6.59 -9.26
N ALA A 33 6.52 -7.16 -8.51
CA ALA A 33 7.61 -6.40 -7.91
C ALA A 33 8.46 -5.66 -8.97
N LYS A 34 8.68 -6.30 -10.13
CA LYS A 34 9.40 -5.69 -11.26
C LYS A 34 8.59 -4.59 -11.93
N ILE A 35 7.28 -4.78 -12.11
CA ILE A 35 6.37 -3.75 -12.64
C ILE A 35 6.40 -2.51 -11.75
N LEU A 36 6.28 -2.68 -10.42
CA LEU A 36 6.31 -1.58 -9.47
C LEU A 36 7.64 -0.80 -9.52
N GLN A 37 8.77 -1.48 -9.69
CA GLN A 37 10.07 -0.82 -9.84
C GLN A 37 10.18 -0.01 -11.14
N ILE A 38 9.68 -0.54 -12.26
CA ILE A 38 9.67 0.18 -13.55
C ILE A 38 8.83 1.45 -13.43
N ILE A 39 7.61 1.33 -12.91
CA ILE A 39 6.68 2.46 -12.75
C ILE A 39 7.28 3.53 -11.83
N ALA A 40 7.88 3.12 -10.71
CA ALA A 40 8.55 4.03 -9.78
C ALA A 40 9.70 4.80 -10.45
N ALA A 41 10.50 4.12 -11.27
CA ALA A 41 11.61 4.74 -11.99
C ALA A 41 11.13 5.71 -13.08
N GLU A 42 10.08 5.35 -13.83
CA GLU A 42 9.53 6.19 -14.90
C GLU A 42 8.88 7.46 -14.36
N LEU A 43 8.04 7.33 -13.32
CA LEU A 43 7.32 8.47 -12.74
C LEU A 43 8.17 9.25 -11.72
N LYS A 44 9.36 8.75 -11.37
CA LYS A 44 10.24 9.30 -10.32
C LYS A 44 9.54 9.42 -8.96
N ILE A 45 8.65 8.48 -8.66
CA ILE A 45 7.89 8.41 -7.42
C ILE A 45 8.50 7.31 -6.54
N PRO A 46 8.61 7.50 -5.22
CA PRO A 46 9.08 6.45 -4.34
C PRO A 46 8.19 5.21 -4.40
N ILE A 47 8.81 4.04 -4.47
CA ILE A 47 8.12 2.75 -4.65
C ILE A 47 7.05 2.48 -3.58
N ASN A 48 7.25 2.99 -2.35
CA ASN A 48 6.28 2.87 -1.27
C ASN A 48 4.95 3.54 -1.66
N GLN A 49 5.01 4.76 -2.20
CA GLN A 49 3.80 5.48 -2.64
C GLN A 49 3.15 4.81 -3.84
N VAL A 50 3.95 4.30 -4.78
CA VAL A 50 3.44 3.54 -5.93
C VAL A 50 2.69 2.30 -5.44
N THR A 51 3.29 1.54 -4.53
CA THR A 51 2.71 0.31 -3.98
C THR A 51 1.40 0.59 -3.26
N GLU A 52 1.34 1.60 -2.39
CA GLU A 52 0.10 1.97 -1.70
C GLU A 52 -0.97 2.46 -2.68
N THR A 53 -0.59 3.21 -3.72
CA THR A 53 -1.53 3.68 -4.75
C THR A 53 -2.08 2.54 -5.59
N ILE A 54 -1.23 1.58 -6.00
CA ILE A 54 -1.63 0.37 -6.74
C ILE A 54 -2.62 -0.44 -5.91
N LYS A 55 -2.34 -0.66 -4.62
CA LYS A 55 -3.26 -1.36 -3.71
C LYS A 55 -4.63 -0.69 -3.68
N LEU A 56 -4.67 0.63 -3.55
CA LEU A 56 -5.93 1.38 -3.55
C LEU A 56 -6.68 1.23 -4.88
N LEU A 57 -5.97 1.24 -6.01
CA LEU A 57 -6.57 1.02 -7.33
C LEU A 57 -7.09 -0.41 -7.48
N ASP A 58 -6.36 -1.41 -6.97
CA ASP A 58 -6.74 -2.82 -7.00
C ASP A 58 -7.93 -3.12 -6.06
N ASP A 59 -8.06 -2.38 -4.96
CA ASP A 59 -9.25 -2.37 -4.09
C ASP A 59 -10.49 -1.80 -4.78
N GLY A 60 -10.37 -1.30 -6.02
CA GLY A 60 -11.45 -0.75 -6.83
C GLY A 60 -11.74 0.74 -6.58
N ASN A 61 -10.82 1.46 -5.92
CA ASN A 61 -10.97 2.90 -5.77
C ASN A 61 -10.68 3.61 -7.10
N THR A 62 -11.40 4.70 -7.37
CA THR A 62 -11.19 5.49 -8.59
C THR A 62 -10.15 6.59 -8.37
N VAL A 63 -9.44 6.97 -9.44
CA VAL A 63 -8.45 8.06 -9.43
C VAL A 63 -8.95 9.34 -8.74
N PRO A 64 -10.12 9.92 -9.10
CA PRO A 64 -10.61 11.15 -8.45
C PRO A 64 -10.95 10.96 -6.96
N PHE A 65 -11.30 9.74 -6.54
CA PHE A 65 -11.53 9.43 -5.13
C PHE A 65 -10.22 9.39 -4.34
N ILE A 66 -9.20 8.70 -4.87
CA ILE A 66 -7.89 8.58 -4.22
C ILE A 66 -7.24 9.96 -4.09
N ALA A 67 -7.24 10.76 -5.16
CA ALA A 67 -6.63 12.08 -5.18
C ALA A 67 -7.23 13.06 -4.14
N ARG A 68 -8.53 12.91 -3.84
CA ARG A 68 -9.25 13.80 -2.91
C ARG A 68 -9.27 13.31 -1.46
N TYR A 69 -9.39 12.00 -1.25
CA TYR A 69 -9.70 11.43 0.07
C TYR A 69 -8.62 10.48 0.61
N ARG A 70 -7.55 10.21 -0.15
CA ARG A 70 -6.46 9.30 0.25
C ARG A 70 -5.08 9.91 -0.01
N LYS A 71 -4.99 11.24 -0.01
CA LYS A 71 -3.75 11.97 -0.29
C LYS A 71 -2.68 11.70 0.76
N GLU A 72 -3.08 11.46 2.00
CA GLU A 72 -2.24 11.07 3.12
C GLU A 72 -1.65 9.66 2.98
N VAL A 73 -2.39 8.74 2.35
CA VAL A 73 -1.96 7.34 2.17
C VAL A 73 -0.99 7.22 0.99
N THR A 74 -1.24 7.96 -0.09
CA THR A 74 -0.36 7.99 -1.26
C THR A 74 0.86 8.88 -1.08
N GLY A 75 0.99 9.59 0.04
CA GLY A 75 2.14 10.46 0.33
C GLY A 75 2.12 11.78 -0.44
N GLY A 76 0.94 12.27 -0.80
CA GLY A 76 0.75 13.59 -1.39
C GLY A 76 0.59 13.61 -2.91
N LEU A 77 0.45 12.45 -3.57
CA LEU A 77 0.34 12.39 -5.04
C LEU A 77 -0.85 13.17 -5.57
N ASP A 78 -0.65 13.84 -6.69
CA ASP A 78 -1.68 14.60 -7.39
C ASP A 78 -2.49 13.71 -8.34
N GLU A 79 -3.68 14.19 -8.72
CA GLU A 79 -4.61 13.45 -9.59
C GLU A 79 -3.97 13.02 -10.91
N GLU A 80 -3.19 13.91 -11.54
CA GLU A 80 -2.45 13.63 -12.77
C GLU A 80 -1.40 12.52 -12.58
N GLN A 81 -0.73 12.49 -11.43
CA GLN A 81 0.28 11.46 -11.13
C GLN A 81 -0.36 10.10 -10.89
N ILE A 82 -1.47 10.06 -10.15
CA ILE A 82 -2.24 8.85 -9.89
C ILE A 82 -2.82 8.32 -11.21
N PHE A 83 -3.30 9.20 -12.09
CA PHE A 83 -3.76 8.83 -13.42
C PHE A 83 -2.65 8.25 -14.29
N ALA A 84 -1.49 8.90 -14.33
CA ALA A 84 -0.32 8.40 -15.08
C ALA A 84 0.13 7.03 -14.55
N LEU A 85 0.11 6.83 -13.23
CA LEU A 85 0.41 5.56 -12.59
C LEU A 85 -0.59 4.47 -12.97
N GLN A 86 -1.89 4.75 -12.97
CA GLN A 86 -2.91 3.80 -13.40
C GLN A 86 -2.69 3.37 -14.86
N GLN A 87 -2.39 4.31 -15.75
CA GLN A 87 -2.14 4.03 -17.16
C GLN A 87 -0.88 3.18 -17.35
N GLN A 88 0.21 3.51 -16.66
CA GLN A 88 1.44 2.72 -16.71
C GLN A 88 1.24 1.32 -16.12
N ALA A 89 0.57 1.20 -14.98
CA ALA A 89 0.25 -0.09 -14.38
C ALA A 89 -0.56 -0.98 -15.32
N GLY A 90 -1.59 -0.42 -15.98
CA GLY A 90 -2.37 -1.13 -16.99
C GLY A 90 -1.54 -1.56 -18.20
N TYR A 91 -0.64 -0.67 -18.67
CA TYR A 91 0.26 -0.98 -19.78
C TYR A 91 1.21 -2.14 -19.45
N GLN A 92 1.88 -2.07 -18.30
CA GLN A 92 2.82 -3.10 -17.87
C GLN A 92 2.12 -4.45 -17.63
N ARG A 93 0.91 -4.45 -17.04
CA ARG A 93 0.09 -5.66 -16.85
C ARG A 93 -0.39 -6.31 -18.15
N ASN A 94 -0.43 -5.57 -19.26
CA ASN A 94 -0.77 -6.11 -20.57
C ASN A 94 0.45 -6.64 -21.33
N LEU A 95 1.66 -6.20 -20.97
CA LEU A 95 2.90 -6.64 -21.61
C LEU A 95 3.46 -7.94 -21.02
N TYR A 96 3.29 -8.14 -19.71
CA TYR A 96 3.75 -9.31 -18.98
C TYR A 96 2.59 -10.27 -18.71
#